data_AF-A0AA92V2Y3-F1
#
_entry.id   AF-A0AA92V2Y3-F1
#
_cell.length_a   1.000
_cell.length_b   1.000
_cell.length_c   1.000
_cell.angle_alpha   90.00
_cell.angle_beta   90.00
_cell.angle_gamma   90.00
#
_symmetry.space_group_name_H-M   'P 1'
#
loop_
_entity.id
_entity.type
_entity.pdbx_description
1 polymer ?
#
loop_
_entity_poly.entity_id
_entity_poly.type
_entity_poly.pdbx_seq_one_letter_code
_entity_poly.pdbx_strand_id
1 'polypeptide(L)'
;MLQLLVGHTLYNNPNVVLRELTQNSIDACRLMNTSIKEGSTVYEPKVKITWDSNNKYLKVQDNGTGMTDDIILNYLVKVGVSRYQSESFKKENPGFHSISRFGILF
;
A
#
# COMPACT_ATOMS: atom_id res chain seq x y z
N MET A 1 5.52 -22.43 6.26
CA MET A 1 6.22 -21.27 6.86
C MET A 1 5.62 -19.90 6.47
N LEU A 2 4.54 -19.81 5.67
CA LEU A 2 3.78 -18.56 5.46
C LEU A 2 2.64 -18.36 6.49
N GLN A 3 2.34 -19.40 7.27
CA GLN A 3 1.11 -19.52 8.05
C GLN A 3 1.21 -18.89 9.46
N LEU A 4 2.41 -18.73 10.01
CA LEU A 4 2.56 -18.38 11.43
C LEU A 4 2.40 -16.88 11.75
N LEU A 5 2.81 -15.98 10.87
CA LEU A 5 2.74 -14.52 11.14
C LEU A 5 1.51 -13.85 10.52
N VAL A 6 1.11 -14.27 9.31
CA VAL A 6 -0.19 -13.90 8.73
C VAL A 6 -1.31 -14.42 9.63
N GLY A 7 -1.13 -15.63 10.17
CA GLY A 7 -2.07 -16.38 11.00
C GLY A 7 -2.46 -15.78 12.34
N HIS A 8 -1.59 -15.02 13.00
CA HIS A 8 -1.88 -14.50 14.36
C HIS A 8 -2.18 -13.00 14.40
N THR A 9 -1.63 -12.20 13.46
CA THR A 9 -1.81 -10.73 13.46
C THR A 9 -2.92 -10.27 12.50
N LEU A 10 -3.11 -10.93 11.34
CA LEU A 10 -4.22 -10.61 10.42
C LEU A 10 -5.54 -11.31 10.79
N TYR A 11 -5.50 -12.52 11.35
CA TYR A 11 -6.73 -13.30 11.59
C TYR A 11 -7.59 -12.78 12.75
N ASN A 12 -7.06 -11.91 13.61
CA ASN A 12 -7.84 -11.43 14.77
C ASN A 12 -8.81 -10.30 14.45
N ASN A 13 -8.65 -9.56 13.33
CA ASN A 13 -9.62 -8.54 12.96
C ASN A 13 -9.55 -8.16 11.47
N PRO A 14 -10.50 -8.61 10.62
CA PRO A 14 -10.51 -8.27 9.19
C PRO A 14 -10.59 -6.76 8.93
N ASN A 15 -11.08 -5.96 9.88
CA ASN A 15 -11.11 -4.51 9.77
C ASN A 15 -9.71 -3.88 9.80
N VAL A 16 -8.74 -4.50 10.49
CA VAL A 16 -7.35 -4.03 10.51
C VAL A 16 -6.73 -4.19 9.13
N VAL A 17 -6.95 -5.33 8.48
CA VAL A 17 -6.44 -5.61 7.13
C VAL A 17 -6.98 -4.61 6.12
N LEU A 18 -8.29 -4.34 6.16
CA LEU A 18 -8.93 -3.38 5.29
C LEU A 18 -8.40 -1.95 5.51
N ARG A 19 -8.17 -1.57 6.76
CA ARG A 19 -7.58 -0.28 7.11
C ARG A 19 -6.18 -0.14 6.53
N GLU A 20 -5.32 -1.15 6.69
CA GLU A 20 -3.97 -1.11 6.15
C GLU A 20 -3.97 -1.06 4.61
N LEU A 21 -4.80 -1.86 3.93
CA LEU A 21 -4.94 -1.79 2.47
C LEU A 21 -5.34 -0.39 2.00
N THR A 22 -6.32 0.20 2.67
CA THR A 22 -6.83 1.54 2.33
C THR A 22 -5.76 2.62 2.57
N GLN A 23 -5.04 2.53 3.70
CA GLN A 23 -3.97 3.48 4.03
C GLN A 23 -2.84 3.44 3.00
N ASN A 24 -2.47 2.25 2.54
CA ASN A 24 -1.44 2.12 1.53
C ASN A 24 -1.88 2.65 0.16
N SER A 25 -3.12 2.43 -0.25
CA SER A 25 -3.67 3.05 -1.45
C SER A 25 -3.66 4.59 -1.37
N ILE A 26 -3.94 5.16 -0.19
CA ILE A 26 -3.83 6.61 0.04
C ILE A 26 -2.38 7.07 -0.06
N ASP A 27 -1.44 6.35 0.55
CA ASP A 27 -0.01 6.68 0.50
C ASP A 27 0.53 6.61 -0.94
N ALA A 28 0.11 5.64 -1.74
CA ALA A 28 0.44 5.55 -3.16
C ALA A 28 -0.10 6.75 -3.96
N CYS A 29 -1.34 7.18 -3.69
CA CYS A 29 -1.91 8.36 -4.32
C CYS A 29 -1.19 9.65 -3.91
N ARG A 30 -0.79 9.78 -2.63
CA ARG A 30 -0.03 10.94 -2.14
C ARG A 30 1.35 11.02 -2.79
N LEU A 31 2.05 9.89 -2.90
CA LEU A 31 3.35 9.82 -3.55
C LEU A 31 3.24 10.21 -5.04
N MET A 32 2.19 9.76 -5.72
CA MET A 32 1.92 10.16 -7.11
C MET A 32 1.67 11.67 -7.22
N ASN A 33 0.95 12.24 -6.26
CA ASN A 33 0.71 13.68 -6.25
C ASN A 33 2.00 14.50 -6.04
N THR A 34 2.96 13.98 -5.27
CA THR A 34 4.28 14.64 -5.09
C THR A 34 5.21 14.50 -6.29
N SER A 35 5.03 13.48 -7.14
CA SER A 35 5.89 13.24 -8.31
C SER A 35 5.45 14.02 -9.56
N ILE A 36 4.20 14.50 -9.59
CA ILE A 36 3.67 15.31 -10.68
C ILE A 36 4.22 16.73 -10.58
N LYS A 37 4.88 17.18 -11.63
CA LYS A 37 5.42 18.54 -11.74
C LYS A 37 4.29 19.56 -11.90
N GLU A 38 4.43 20.72 -11.27
CA GLU A 38 3.55 21.86 -11.47
C GLU A 38 3.42 22.17 -12.97
N GLY A 39 2.21 22.06 -13.52
CA GLY A 39 1.90 22.35 -14.93
C GLY A 39 1.60 21.15 -15.83
N SER A 40 1.76 19.91 -15.36
CA SER A 40 1.24 18.71 -16.04
C SER A 40 -0.18 18.37 -15.60
N THR A 41 -0.93 17.68 -16.48
CA THR A 41 -2.33 17.21 -16.33
C THR A 41 -2.81 17.05 -14.89
N VAL A 42 -3.98 17.61 -14.58
CA VAL A 42 -4.63 17.49 -13.27
C VAL A 42 -4.78 16.02 -12.91
N TYR A 43 -4.04 15.57 -11.90
CA TYR A 43 -4.18 14.23 -11.33
C TYR A 43 -5.23 14.26 -10.23
N GLU A 44 -6.24 13.41 -10.39
CA GLU A 44 -7.29 13.21 -9.40
C GLU A 44 -7.06 11.89 -8.67
N PRO A 45 -6.56 11.90 -7.42
CA PRO A 45 -6.33 10.69 -6.66
C PRO A 45 -7.64 9.98 -6.35
N LYS A 46 -7.68 8.67 -6.59
CA LYS A 46 -8.88 7.84 -6.46
C LYS A 46 -8.53 6.49 -5.85
N VAL A 47 -9.21 6.17 -4.76
CA VAL A 47 -9.23 4.83 -4.15
C VAL A 47 -10.64 4.28 -4.25
N LYS A 48 -10.80 3.10 -4.83
CA LYS A 48 -12.08 2.39 -5.01
C LYS A 48 -12.06 1.09 -4.22
N ILE A 49 -13.05 0.90 -3.35
CA ILE A 49 -13.29 -0.34 -2.63
C ILE A 49 -14.55 -0.98 -3.19
N THR A 50 -14.46 -2.22 -3.63
CA THR A 50 -15.57 -2.98 -4.21
C THR A 50 -15.73 -4.31 -3.49
N TRP A 51 -16.94 -4.62 -3.05
CA TRP A 51 -17.32 -5.92 -2.51
C TRP A 51 -18.00 -6.75 -3.59
N ASP A 52 -17.47 -7.93 -3.88
CA ASP A 52 -18.09 -8.93 -4.74
C ASP A 52 -18.69 -10.04 -3.85
N SER A 53 -20.01 -9.98 -3.65
CA SER A 53 -20.73 -10.96 -2.83
C SER A 53 -20.78 -12.35 -3.46
N ASN A 54 -20.70 -12.44 -4.78
CA ASN A 54 -20.84 -13.71 -5.51
C ASN A 54 -19.56 -14.53 -5.38
N ASN A 55 -18.42 -13.87 -5.55
CA ASN A 55 -17.09 -14.48 -5.45
C ASN A 55 -16.46 -14.34 -4.06
N LYS A 56 -17.14 -13.67 -3.12
CA LYS A 56 -16.75 -13.47 -1.72
C LYS A 56 -15.36 -12.84 -1.55
N TYR A 57 -15.02 -11.85 -2.39
CA TYR A 57 -13.79 -11.09 -2.24
C TYR A 57 -14.04 -9.59 -2.17
N LEU A 58 -13.15 -8.90 -1.47
CA LEU A 58 -13.08 -7.45 -1.41
C LEU A 58 -11.88 -6.99 -2.24
N LYS A 59 -12.09 -5.99 -3.09
CA LYS A 59 -11.06 -5.41 -3.95
C LYS A 59 -10.85 -3.95 -3.60
N VAL A 60 -9.61 -3.58 -3.29
CA VAL A 60 -9.14 -2.20 -3.14
C VAL A 60 -8.30 -1.86 -4.37
N GLN A 61 -8.62 -0.77 -5.06
CA GLN A 61 -7.89 -0.29 -6.23
C GLN A 61 -7.57 1.18 -6.06
N ASP A 62 -6.36 1.58 -6.40
CA ASP A 62 -5.96 2.98 -6.50
C ASP A 62 -5.36 3.30 -7.87
N ASN A 63 -5.31 4.60 -8.18
CA ASN A 63 -4.58 5.14 -9.33
C ASN A 63 -3.29 5.86 -8.89
N GLY A 64 -2.67 5.41 -7.79
CA GLY A 64 -1.42 5.96 -7.29
C GLY A 64 -0.21 5.53 -8.13
N THR A 65 0.98 5.58 -7.53
CA THR A 65 2.25 5.27 -8.22
C THR A 65 2.37 3.84 -8.75
N GLY A 66 1.51 2.93 -8.30
CA GLY A 66 1.63 1.51 -8.58
C GLY A 66 2.92 0.90 -7.99
N MET A 67 3.23 -0.32 -8.42
CA MET A 67 4.43 -1.07 -8.05
C MET A 67 5.05 -1.70 -9.29
N THR A 68 6.37 -1.70 -9.38
CA THR A 68 7.10 -2.49 -10.38
C THR A 68 7.31 -3.91 -9.88
N ASP A 69 7.63 -4.84 -10.79
CA ASP A 69 7.85 -6.25 -10.44
C ASP A 69 8.93 -6.45 -9.37
N ASP A 70 9.98 -5.62 -9.39
CA ASP A 70 11.02 -5.62 -8.35
C ASP A 70 10.46 -5.25 -6.97
N ILE A 71 9.57 -4.26 -6.91
CA ILE A 71 8.93 -3.81 -5.67
C ILE A 71 8.02 -4.90 -5.12
N ILE A 72 7.28 -5.56 -6.01
CA ILE A 72 6.44 -6.70 -5.66
C ILE A 72 7.30 -7.83 -5.08
N LEU A 73 8.39 -8.21 -5.75
CA LEU A 73 9.24 -9.31 -5.32
C LEU A 73 10.00 -9.01 -4.01
N ASN A 74 10.44 -7.77 -3.82
CA ASN A 74 11.26 -7.40 -2.66
C ASN A 74 10.45 -7.04 -1.41
N TYR A 75 9.20 -6.58 -1.56
CA TYR A 75 8.41 -6.05 -0.46
C TYR A 75 7.07 -6.83 -0.26
N LEU A 76 6.39 -7.24 -1.34
CA LEU A 76 5.16 -8.04 -1.23
C LEU A 76 5.43 -9.50 -0.82
N VAL A 77 6.52 -10.10 -1.33
CA VAL A 77 6.84 -11.52 -1.10
C VAL A 77 7.66 -11.72 0.19
N LYS A 78 8.39 -10.70 0.64
CA LYS A 78 9.15 -10.72 1.90
C LYS A 78 8.33 -10.10 3.02
N VAL A 79 7.53 -10.93 3.68
CA VAL A 79 6.71 -10.56 4.85
C VAL A 79 7.55 -9.79 5.88
N GLY A 80 7.12 -8.56 6.22
CA GLY A 80 7.66 -7.78 7.33
C GLY A 80 8.61 -6.63 6.97
N VAL A 81 8.75 -6.28 5.69
CA VAL A 81 9.58 -5.14 5.26
C VAL A 81 8.68 -4.10 4.60
N SER A 82 8.42 -2.98 5.30
CA SER A 82 7.69 -1.86 4.70
C SER A 82 8.59 -1.06 3.76
N ARG A 83 8.20 -0.88 2.50
CA ARG A 83 8.92 -0.03 1.53
C ARG A 83 9.16 1.38 2.07
N TYR A 84 8.15 1.97 2.69
CA TYR A 84 8.19 3.34 3.23
C TYR A 84 9.19 3.51 4.38
N GLN A 85 9.56 2.41 5.03
CA GLN A 85 10.54 2.44 6.12
C GLN A 85 11.98 2.26 5.64
N SER A 86 12.20 1.88 4.38
CA SER A 86 13.54 1.69 3.81
C SER A 86 14.34 2.99 3.76
N GLU A 87 15.65 2.89 4.00
CA GLU A 87 16.54 4.06 3.99
C GLU A 87 16.63 4.73 2.61
N SER A 88 16.56 3.95 1.53
CA SER A 88 16.55 4.46 0.16
C SER A 88 15.29 5.30 -0.10
N PHE A 89 14.11 4.80 0.28
CA PHE A 89 12.86 5.53 0.10
C PHE A 89 12.85 6.85 0.88
N LYS A 90 13.33 6.85 2.14
CA LYS A 90 13.43 8.06 2.97
C LYS A 90 14.42 9.08 2.42
N LYS A 91 15.53 8.63 1.82
CA LYS A 91 16.49 9.52 1.15
C LYS A 91 15.91 10.17 -0.10
N GLU A 92 15.13 9.42 -0.87
CA GLU A 92 14.47 9.93 -2.09
C GLU A 92 13.25 10.82 -1.77
N ASN A 93 12.59 10.60 -0.61
CA ASN A 93 11.36 11.29 -0.23
C ASN A 93 11.42 11.84 1.22
N PRO A 94 12.32 12.79 1.52
CA PRO A 94 12.62 13.23 2.89
C PRO A 94 11.45 13.91 3.63
N GLY A 95 10.39 14.33 2.91
CA GLY A 95 9.16 14.92 3.48
C GLY A 95 7.95 13.99 3.51
N PHE A 96 8.09 12.73 3.08
CA PHE A 96 6.96 11.81 3.01
C PHE A 96 6.80 11.01 4.30
N HIS A 97 5.64 11.15 4.94
CA HIS A 97 5.26 10.37 6.13
C HIS A 97 4.16 9.38 5.75
N SER A 98 4.46 8.09 5.76
CA SER A 98 3.46 7.04 5.52
C SER A 98 2.51 6.90 6.70
N ILE A 99 1.25 6.60 6.41
CA ILE A 99 0.24 6.31 7.44
C ILE A 99 0.28 4.82 7.82
N SER A 100 0.63 3.94 6.87
CA SER A 100 0.69 2.51 7.12
C SER A 100 1.80 2.15 8.11
N ARG A 101 1.48 1.27 9.07
CA ARG A 101 2.32 1.04 10.26
C ARG A 101 2.93 -0.36 10.31
N PHE A 102 2.22 -1.39 9.84
CA PHE A 102 2.60 -2.76 10.15
C PHE A 102 3.56 -3.41 9.15
N GLY A 103 3.76 -2.86 7.95
CA GLY A 103 4.68 -3.43 6.96
C GLY A 103 4.34 -4.87 6.53
N ILE A 104 3.09 -5.29 6.73
CA ILE A 104 2.56 -6.61 6.34
C ILE A 104 1.86 -6.51 4.98
N LEU A 105 1.56 -5.29 4.56
CA LEU A 105 1.14 -4.93 3.23
C LEU A 105 2.06 -3.76 2.86
N PHE A 106 2.75 -3.91 1.73
CA PHE A 106 3.71 -3.00 1.09
C PHE A 106 5.14 -3.16 1.60
#